data_AF-A0A8K0R9T9-F1
#
_entry.id   AF-A0A8K0R9T9-F1
#
_cell.length_a   1.000
_cell.length_b   1.000
_cell.length_c   1.000
_cell.angle_alpha   90.00
_cell.angle_beta   90.00
_cell.angle_gamma   90.00
#
_symmetry.space_group_name_H-M   'P 1'
#
loop_
_entity.id
_entity.type
_entity.pdbx_description
1 polymer ?
#
loop_
_entity_poly.entity_id
_entity_poly.type
_entity_poly.pdbx_seq_one_letter_code
_entity_poly.pdbx_strand_id
1 'polypeptide(L)'
;MTANSLHTGHLAGHFQRKRKAYKPHVDSMPKAAPTDMLSGLALENAILFNATRKIADPPDKVLFLGILGGIWVGIGGIAGISGAGGVPDAVRVQWVSLPRVILGGWFVFALHFITMFGGELFTGNLMILGLGLMNKKVPFWIGIRHTILVYIGNWAGTLFVGYFFVYLTDLLGTPQYRSYLNEIVVSKLEGPNWGQLFLRAIPANMMVCMAIVLSVASRSATGKMIALWFPVVMFVLSGYEHCVADMIFLGVGLMYGAPSTIGRLWYCQSAAVCGNLIGGALFIGMVAHLANHWKSPVFATREPGTGLAHDVESTRHYEEKDETTSPPSISNSCTCDVRAAAPACEPNSPRRGMAEADNTVRPTQQAVNGRFVHHASMFRSMRPGDDIV
;
A
#
# COMPACT_ATOMS: atom_id res chain seq x y z
N MET A 1 69.27 -0.95 -70.26
CA MET A 1 68.24 -1.90 -69.80
C MET A 1 66.93 -1.14 -69.58
N THR A 2 66.05 -1.20 -70.58
CA THR A 2 64.58 -1.35 -70.48
C THR A 2 63.89 -0.97 -69.16
N ALA A 3 63.01 0.04 -69.17
CA ALA A 3 61.55 -0.10 -69.36
C ALA A 3 60.73 0.97 -68.60
N ASN A 4 59.99 1.74 -69.41
CA ASN A 4 58.61 2.24 -69.26
C ASN A 4 58.18 3.14 -68.08
N SER A 5 57.86 4.38 -68.49
CA SER A 5 56.80 5.22 -67.95
C SER A 5 55.42 4.55 -68.03
N LEU A 6 54.57 4.75 -67.03
CA LEU A 6 53.11 4.80 -67.21
C LEU A 6 52.50 5.85 -66.26
N HIS A 7 51.89 6.84 -66.90
CA HIS A 7 51.01 7.85 -66.33
C HIS A 7 49.85 7.22 -65.54
N THR A 8 49.40 7.89 -64.48
CA THR A 8 47.96 8.20 -64.24
C THR A 8 47.85 9.12 -63.03
N GLY A 9 47.49 10.38 -63.27
CA GLY A 9 46.86 11.19 -62.23
C GLY A 9 45.39 10.81 -62.14
N HIS A 10 44.82 10.74 -60.93
CA HIS A 10 43.43 11.09 -60.64
C HIS A 10 43.16 11.03 -59.12
N LEU A 11 42.57 12.12 -58.61
CA LEU A 11 41.64 12.16 -57.47
C LEU A 11 42.15 11.78 -56.07
N ALA A 12 42.67 12.77 -55.35
CA ALA A 12 42.44 12.89 -53.90
C ALA A 12 41.93 14.29 -53.55
N GLY A 13 40.99 14.79 -54.37
CA GLY A 13 40.10 15.89 -54.01
C GLY A 13 38.73 15.31 -53.62
N HIS A 14 38.08 15.94 -52.63
CA HIS A 14 36.71 15.68 -52.18
C HIS A 14 36.46 14.40 -51.37
N PHE A 15 36.74 14.45 -50.06
CA PHE A 15 35.81 13.92 -49.05
C PHE A 15 35.91 14.70 -47.72
N GLN A 16 35.88 16.04 -47.78
CA GLN A 16 35.33 16.83 -46.67
C GLN A 16 33.82 16.62 -46.65
N ARG A 17 33.36 15.48 -46.10
CA ARG A 17 31.96 15.29 -45.73
C ARG A 17 31.67 16.31 -44.62
N LYS A 18 31.05 17.44 -44.99
CA LYS A 18 30.38 18.35 -44.05
C LYS A 18 29.39 17.52 -43.24
N ARG A 19 29.80 17.05 -42.06
CA ARG A 19 28.85 16.61 -41.04
C ARG A 19 28.15 17.88 -40.58
N LYS A 20 26.97 18.16 -41.13
CA LYS A 20 26.06 19.14 -40.53
C LYS A 20 25.85 18.66 -39.11
N ALA A 21 26.36 19.42 -38.15
CA ALA A 21 26.08 19.20 -36.74
C ALA A 21 24.56 19.21 -36.61
N TYR A 22 23.99 18.05 -36.26
CA TYR A 22 22.62 17.98 -35.81
C TYR A 22 22.60 18.74 -34.48
N LYS A 23 22.17 20.00 -34.52
CA LYS A 23 21.74 20.71 -33.33
C LYS A 23 20.34 20.17 -33.03
N PRO A 24 20.13 19.38 -31.97
CA PRO A 24 18.77 19.14 -31.55
C PRO A 24 18.16 20.51 -31.30
N HIS A 25 17.02 20.77 -31.94
CA HIS A 25 16.16 21.87 -31.52
C HIS A 25 15.79 21.54 -30.08
N VAL A 26 16.45 22.21 -29.13
CA VAL A 26 15.97 22.29 -27.75
C VAL A 26 14.82 23.28 -27.79
N ASP A 27 13.78 22.93 -28.53
CA ASP A 27 12.47 23.50 -28.32
C ASP A 27 12.18 23.19 -26.86
N SER A 28 12.03 24.26 -26.08
CA SER A 28 11.80 24.25 -24.63
C SER A 28 11.09 22.98 -24.21
N MET A 29 11.78 22.08 -23.48
CA MET A 29 11.10 20.95 -22.86
C MET A 29 9.86 21.53 -22.19
N PRO A 30 8.64 21.10 -22.55
CA PRO A 30 7.45 21.64 -21.94
C PRO A 30 7.64 21.48 -20.43
N LYS A 31 7.47 22.57 -19.66
CA LYS A 31 7.42 22.50 -18.20
C LYS A 31 6.45 21.37 -17.89
N ALA A 32 6.97 20.25 -17.38
CA ALA A 32 6.15 19.10 -17.11
C ALA A 32 5.04 19.58 -16.18
N ALA A 33 3.78 19.38 -16.56
CA ALA A 33 2.67 19.62 -15.66
C ALA A 33 3.01 18.92 -14.33
N PRO A 34 2.67 19.53 -13.16
CA PRO A 34 2.98 18.92 -11.87
C PRO A 34 2.50 17.47 -11.90
N THR A 35 3.44 16.53 -11.87
CA THR A 35 3.12 15.12 -12.04
C THR A 35 2.35 14.66 -10.81
N ASP A 36 1.28 13.89 -11.02
CA ASP A 36 0.47 13.31 -9.94
C ASP A 36 1.25 12.34 -9.04
N MET A 37 2.52 12.06 -9.38
CA MET A 37 3.42 11.22 -8.61
C MET A 37 4.80 11.84 -8.37
N LEU A 38 5.38 11.52 -7.21
CA LEU A 38 6.80 11.71 -6.91
C LEU A 38 7.63 10.60 -7.56
N SER A 39 8.86 10.94 -7.98
CA SER A 39 9.82 9.99 -8.55
C SER A 39 11.26 10.32 -8.11
N GLY A 40 12.18 9.37 -8.34
CA GLY A 40 13.62 9.55 -8.11
C GLY A 40 13.96 10.07 -6.70
N LEU A 41 14.74 11.15 -6.66
CA LEU A 41 15.22 11.76 -5.41
C LEU A 41 14.11 12.43 -4.60
N ALA A 42 13.07 12.98 -5.24
CA ALA A 42 11.94 13.59 -4.54
C ALA A 42 11.16 12.54 -3.71
N LEU A 43 10.97 11.34 -4.28
CA LEU A 43 10.38 10.21 -3.58
C LEU A 43 11.25 9.73 -2.42
N GLU A 44 12.56 9.59 -2.64
CA GLU A 44 13.50 9.23 -1.56
C GLU A 44 13.47 10.25 -0.42
N ASN A 45 13.49 11.54 -0.73
CA ASN A 45 13.41 12.61 0.28
C ASN A 45 12.10 12.56 1.07
N ALA A 46 10.97 12.26 0.44
CA ALA A 46 9.69 12.07 1.15
C ALA A 46 9.74 10.87 2.11
N ILE A 47 10.37 9.76 1.72
CA ILE A 47 10.56 8.59 2.59
C ILE A 47 11.52 8.93 3.75
N LEU A 48 12.61 9.65 3.47
CA LEU A 48 13.56 10.09 4.49
C LEU A 48 12.92 11.05 5.50
N PHE A 49 12.05 11.96 5.05
CA PHE A 49 11.25 12.81 5.93
C PHE A 49 10.35 11.99 6.85
N ASN A 50 9.71 10.94 6.32
CA ASN A 50 8.94 10.01 7.16
C ASN A 50 9.83 9.28 8.17
N ALA A 51 11.06 8.90 7.79
CA ALA A 51 12.02 8.26 8.68
C ALA A 51 12.42 9.17 9.85
N THR A 52 12.80 10.42 9.57
CA THR A 52 13.22 11.39 10.60
C THR A 52 12.07 11.76 11.55
N ARG A 53 10.85 11.91 11.01
CA ARG A 53 9.65 12.17 11.83
C ARG A 53 9.36 11.02 12.80
N LYS A 54 9.43 9.77 12.32
CA LYS A 54 9.15 8.58 13.13
C LYS A 54 10.11 8.44 14.31
N ILE A 55 11.41 8.65 14.09
CA ILE A 55 12.41 8.51 15.14
C ILE A 55 12.43 9.66 16.15
N ALA A 56 11.76 10.77 15.84
CA ALA A 56 11.60 11.90 16.75
C ALA A 56 10.47 11.68 17.77
N ASP A 57 9.58 10.71 17.51
CA ASP A 57 8.48 10.41 18.43
C ASP A 57 9.00 9.76 19.73
N PRO A 58 8.42 10.11 20.89
CA PRO A 58 8.81 9.51 22.14
C PRO A 58 8.37 8.02 22.21
N PRO A 59 9.05 7.20 23.02
CA PRO A 59 8.90 5.74 23.01
C PRO A 59 7.48 5.23 23.33
N ASP A 60 6.77 5.93 24.20
CA ASP A 60 5.37 5.69 24.57
C ASP A 60 4.43 5.91 23.39
N LYS A 61 4.63 7.00 22.63
CA LYS A 61 3.89 7.25 21.38
C LYS A 61 4.20 6.19 20.33
N VAL A 62 5.46 5.78 20.18
CA VAL A 62 5.85 4.72 19.25
C VAL A 62 5.17 3.40 19.61
N LEU A 63 5.13 3.04 20.89
CA LEU A 63 4.45 1.84 21.36
C LEU A 63 2.94 1.94 21.12
N PHE A 64 2.30 3.06 21.45
CA PHE A 64 0.88 3.29 21.20
C PHE A 64 0.53 3.15 19.71
N LEU A 65 1.30 3.79 18.82
CA LEU A 65 1.09 3.66 17.38
C LEU A 65 1.39 2.25 16.87
N GLY A 66 2.33 1.53 17.49
CA GLY A 66 2.58 0.11 17.23
C GLY A 66 1.38 -0.76 17.60
N ILE A 67 0.75 -0.51 18.75
CA ILE A 67 -0.50 -1.19 19.16
C ILE A 67 -1.61 -0.89 18.15
N LEU A 68 -1.77 0.38 17.78
CA LEU A 68 -2.76 0.79 16.79
C LEU A 68 -2.53 0.12 15.42
N GLY A 69 -1.26 0.02 14.97
CA GLY A 69 -0.89 -0.72 13.78
C GLY A 69 -1.24 -2.21 13.87
N GLY A 70 -1.03 -2.83 15.04
CA GLY A 70 -1.45 -4.20 15.31
C GLY A 70 -2.98 -4.38 15.26
N ILE A 71 -3.74 -3.42 15.78
CA ILE A 71 -5.20 -3.42 15.73
C ILE A 71 -5.69 -3.39 14.28
N TRP A 72 -5.12 -2.52 13.44
CA TRP A 72 -5.49 -2.44 12.02
C TRP A 72 -5.16 -3.73 11.25
N VAL A 73 -4.00 -4.32 11.51
CA VAL A 73 -3.65 -5.65 10.98
C VAL A 73 -4.63 -6.71 11.47
N GLY A 74 -5.00 -6.68 12.75
CA GLY A 74 -5.98 -7.59 13.32
C GLY A 74 -7.33 -7.51 12.61
N ILE A 75 -7.87 -6.30 12.44
CA ILE A 75 -9.16 -6.07 11.78
C ILE A 75 -9.14 -6.51 10.32
N GLY A 76 -8.12 -6.11 9.55
CA GLY A 76 -7.96 -6.56 8.16
C GLY A 76 -7.76 -8.08 8.07
N GLY A 77 -7.05 -8.66 9.04
CA GLY A 77 -6.84 -10.10 9.15
C GLY A 77 -8.14 -10.88 9.39
N ILE A 78 -8.98 -10.41 10.30
CA ILE A 78 -10.30 -11.01 10.56
C ILE A 78 -11.18 -10.91 9.33
N ALA A 79 -11.24 -9.75 8.67
CA ALA A 79 -12.02 -9.58 7.45
C ALA A 79 -11.56 -10.55 6.35
N GLY A 80 -10.24 -10.70 6.18
CA GLY A 80 -9.64 -11.68 5.26
C GLY A 80 -9.99 -13.13 5.60
N ILE A 81 -9.82 -13.54 6.87
CA ILE A 81 -10.17 -14.90 7.32
C ILE A 81 -11.66 -15.15 7.17
N SER A 82 -12.52 -14.20 7.52
CA SER A 82 -13.98 -14.35 7.45
C SER A 82 -14.46 -14.45 6.01
N GLY A 83 -13.87 -13.69 5.09
CA GLY A 83 -14.17 -13.80 3.66
C GLY A 83 -13.71 -15.13 3.08
N ALA A 84 -12.46 -15.53 3.37
CA ALA A 84 -11.86 -16.72 2.78
C ALA A 84 -12.36 -18.04 3.40
N GLY A 85 -12.59 -18.05 4.71
CA GLY A 85 -13.15 -19.20 5.43
C GLY A 85 -14.61 -19.47 5.10
N GLY A 86 -15.35 -18.45 4.64
CA GLY A 86 -16.72 -18.62 4.15
C GLY A 86 -16.84 -19.40 2.85
N VAL A 87 -15.73 -19.64 2.14
CA VAL A 87 -15.70 -20.44 0.91
C VAL A 87 -15.86 -21.93 1.27
N PRO A 88 -16.89 -22.64 0.77
CA PRO A 88 -17.12 -24.05 1.08
C PRO A 88 -15.93 -24.94 0.75
N ASP A 89 -15.70 -25.98 1.55
CA ASP A 89 -14.51 -26.84 1.47
C ASP A 89 -14.36 -27.48 0.08
N ALA A 90 -15.47 -27.93 -0.52
CA ALA A 90 -15.51 -28.47 -1.87
C ALA A 90 -14.97 -27.47 -2.92
N VAL A 91 -15.21 -26.17 -2.72
CA VAL A 91 -14.71 -25.11 -3.60
C VAL A 91 -13.23 -24.82 -3.32
N ARG A 92 -12.81 -24.82 -2.05
CA ARG A 92 -11.40 -24.56 -1.66
C ARG A 92 -10.44 -25.59 -2.25
N VAL A 93 -10.87 -26.86 -2.30
CA VAL A 93 -10.07 -27.96 -2.89
C VAL A 93 -9.93 -27.80 -4.40
N GLN A 94 -10.99 -27.37 -5.10
CA GLN A 94 -10.98 -27.18 -6.55
C GLN A 94 -10.26 -25.87 -6.96
N TRP A 95 -10.42 -24.82 -6.16
CA TRP A 95 -9.94 -23.47 -6.43
C TRP A 95 -9.00 -22.99 -5.32
N VAL A 96 -7.84 -23.62 -5.19
CA VAL A 96 -6.86 -23.39 -4.12
C VAL A 96 -6.46 -21.90 -3.97
N SER A 97 -6.43 -21.15 -5.07
CA SER A 97 -6.08 -19.72 -5.07
C SER A 97 -7.23 -18.80 -4.64
N LEU A 98 -8.49 -19.23 -4.75
CA LEU A 98 -9.66 -18.36 -4.51
C LEU A 98 -9.71 -17.83 -3.06
N PRO A 99 -9.54 -18.67 -2.01
CA PRO A 99 -9.49 -18.17 -0.64
C PRO A 99 -8.36 -17.17 -0.41
N ARG A 100 -7.21 -17.34 -1.08
CA ARG A 100 -6.05 -16.43 -0.92
C ARG A 100 -6.31 -15.07 -1.56
N VAL A 101 -6.96 -15.02 -2.72
CA VAL A 101 -7.37 -13.75 -3.34
C VAL A 101 -8.35 -13.00 -2.45
N ILE A 102 -9.36 -13.70 -1.90
CA ILE A 102 -10.34 -13.11 -0.99
C ILE A 102 -9.65 -12.60 0.28
N LEU A 103 -8.80 -13.44 0.89
CA LEU A 103 -8.05 -13.06 2.08
C LEU A 103 -7.21 -11.82 1.83
N GLY A 104 -6.41 -11.81 0.75
CA GLY A 104 -5.55 -10.67 0.42
C GLY A 104 -6.32 -9.39 0.09
N GLY A 105 -7.44 -9.54 -0.62
CA GLY A 105 -8.30 -8.42 -1.01
C GLY A 105 -8.92 -7.69 0.18
N TRP A 106 -9.27 -8.40 1.26
CA TRP A 106 -9.73 -7.75 2.49
C TRP A 106 -8.59 -7.37 3.42
N PHE A 107 -7.52 -8.16 3.46
CA PHE A 107 -6.38 -7.92 4.34
C PHE A 107 -5.71 -6.58 4.07
N VAL A 108 -5.68 -6.12 2.82
CA VAL A 108 -5.02 -4.86 2.47
C VAL A 108 -5.65 -3.63 3.13
N PHE A 109 -6.91 -3.68 3.57
CA PHE A 109 -7.50 -2.57 4.33
C PHE A 109 -6.74 -2.27 5.62
N ALA A 110 -6.04 -3.24 6.21
CA ALA A 110 -5.11 -2.98 7.31
C ALA A 110 -4.08 -1.90 6.95
N LEU A 111 -3.46 -2.01 5.77
CA LEU A 111 -2.43 -1.09 5.31
C LEU A 111 -3.04 0.27 4.89
N HIS A 112 -4.28 0.28 4.40
CA HIS A 112 -5.02 1.52 4.17
C HIS A 112 -5.21 2.30 5.46
N PHE A 113 -5.69 1.66 6.53
CA PHE A 113 -5.88 2.32 7.82
C PHE A 113 -4.55 2.81 8.40
N ILE A 114 -3.49 2.00 8.35
CA ILE A 114 -2.16 2.39 8.86
C ILE A 114 -1.62 3.62 8.13
N THR A 115 -1.73 3.66 6.80
CA THR A 115 -1.14 4.74 5.99
C THR A 115 -1.99 6.02 5.95
N MET A 116 -3.30 5.91 6.09
CA MET A 116 -4.23 7.05 5.99
C MET A 116 -4.68 7.59 7.34
N PHE A 117 -5.00 6.70 8.29
CA PHE A 117 -5.47 7.07 9.62
C PHE A 117 -4.33 7.13 10.64
N GLY A 118 -3.30 6.31 10.44
CA GLY A 118 -2.10 6.29 11.26
C GLY A 118 -1.92 4.97 12.02
N GLY A 119 -0.68 4.78 12.49
CA GLY A 119 -0.21 3.56 13.11
C GLY A 119 1.22 3.27 12.65
N GLU A 120 1.94 2.50 13.43
CA GLU A 120 3.29 2.06 13.11
C GLU A 120 3.27 0.55 12.84
N LEU A 121 3.84 0.14 11.70
CA LEU A 121 3.92 -1.25 11.28
C LEU A 121 5.37 -1.66 11.18
N PHE A 122 5.74 -2.76 11.84
CA PHE A 122 7.10 -3.27 11.87
C PHE A 122 7.66 -3.44 10.46
N THR A 123 6.94 -4.16 9.59
CA THR A 123 7.42 -4.51 8.25
C THR A 123 7.60 -3.31 7.33
N GLY A 124 6.67 -2.35 7.36
CA GLY A 124 6.79 -1.10 6.60
C GLY A 124 7.92 -0.20 7.11
N ASN A 125 8.17 -0.18 8.42
CA ASN A 125 9.24 0.61 9.01
C ASN A 125 10.64 0.10 8.66
N LEU A 126 10.81 -1.19 8.38
CA LEU A 126 12.12 -1.76 8.01
C LEU A 126 12.73 -1.06 6.78
N MET A 127 11.94 -0.77 5.74
CA MET A 127 12.41 -0.03 4.57
C MET A 127 12.62 1.46 4.86
N ILE A 128 11.68 2.11 5.55
CA ILE A 128 11.76 3.55 5.87
C ILE A 128 13.01 3.85 6.73
N LEU A 129 13.19 3.09 7.80
CA LEU A 129 14.33 3.25 8.71
C LEU A 129 15.63 2.73 8.08
N GLY A 130 15.57 1.66 7.29
CA GLY A 130 16.71 1.14 6.52
C GLY A 130 17.27 2.18 5.54
N LEU A 131 16.41 2.84 4.76
CA LEU A 131 16.80 3.92 3.87
C LEU A 131 17.36 5.13 4.64
N GLY A 132 16.76 5.44 5.80
CA GLY A 132 17.25 6.46 6.72
C GLY A 132 18.65 6.15 7.28
N LEU A 133 18.95 4.89 7.59
CA LEU A 133 20.26 4.43 8.05
C LEU A 133 21.31 4.59 6.95
N MET A 134 21.00 4.14 5.73
CA MET A 134 21.90 4.26 4.58
C MET A 134 22.23 5.71 4.24
N ASN A 135 21.24 6.61 4.34
CA ASN A 135 21.41 8.05 4.13
C ASN A 135 21.92 8.81 5.37
N LYS A 136 22.30 8.11 6.45
CA LYS A 136 22.81 8.71 7.71
C LYS A 136 21.83 9.71 8.36
N LYS A 137 20.53 9.54 8.12
CA LYS A 137 19.45 10.35 8.73
C LYS A 137 18.87 9.72 9.98
N VAL A 138 19.05 8.41 10.17
CA VAL A 138 18.57 7.66 11.33
C VAL A 138 19.77 7.05 12.06
N PRO A 139 19.93 7.31 13.38
CA PRO A 139 20.94 6.61 14.18
C PRO A 139 20.57 5.13 14.37
N PHE A 140 21.56 4.24 14.26
CA PHE A 140 21.39 2.78 14.30
C PHE A 140 20.58 2.28 15.51
N TRP A 141 20.99 2.68 16.72
CA TRP A 141 20.34 2.24 17.95
C TRP A 141 18.93 2.78 18.13
N ILE A 142 18.64 3.98 17.61
CA ILE A 142 17.29 4.55 17.64
C ILE A 142 16.37 3.77 16.69
N GLY A 143 16.87 3.45 15.48
CA GLY A 143 16.13 2.63 14.52
C GLY A 143 15.80 1.23 15.06
N ILE A 144 16.75 0.56 15.72
CA ILE A 144 16.53 -0.75 16.37
C ILE A 144 15.48 -0.63 17.46
N ARG A 145 15.62 0.33 18.38
CA ARG A 145 14.66 0.54 19.48
C ARG A 145 13.24 0.79 18.94
N HIS A 146 13.11 1.66 17.95
CA HIS A 146 11.83 1.96 17.29
C HIS A 146 11.20 0.67 16.74
N THR A 147 11.99 -0.09 15.99
CA THR A 147 11.55 -1.32 15.34
C THR A 147 11.09 -2.37 16.35
N ILE A 148 11.81 -2.55 17.46
CA ILE A 148 11.44 -3.48 18.55
C ILE A 148 10.13 -3.04 19.22
N LEU A 149 10.01 -1.76 19.58
CA LEU A 149 8.79 -1.24 20.22
C LEU A 149 7.56 -1.41 19.34
N VAL A 150 7.69 -1.13 18.04
CA VAL A 150 6.60 -1.33 17.07
C VAL A 150 6.24 -2.80 16.92
N TYR A 151 7.23 -3.70 16.88
CA TYR A 151 6.98 -5.14 16.80
C TYR A 151 6.20 -5.67 18.02
N ILE A 152 6.58 -5.25 19.22
CA ILE A 152 5.89 -5.58 20.47
C ILE A 152 4.47 -5.00 20.44
N GLY A 153 4.32 -3.74 20.02
CA GLY A 153 3.01 -3.10 19.87
C GLY A 153 2.12 -3.85 18.88
N ASN A 154 2.66 -4.25 17.72
CA ASN A 154 1.92 -5.00 16.71
C ASN A 154 1.39 -6.34 17.26
N TRP A 155 2.20 -7.06 18.04
CA TRP A 155 1.77 -8.26 18.77
C TRP A 155 0.64 -7.95 19.75
N ALA A 156 0.79 -6.92 20.58
CA ALA A 156 -0.23 -6.54 21.55
C ALA A 156 -1.56 -6.15 20.88
N GLY A 157 -1.52 -5.39 19.79
CA GLY A 157 -2.71 -4.99 19.04
C GLY A 157 -3.40 -6.15 18.32
N THR A 158 -2.64 -7.04 17.67
CA THR A 158 -3.20 -8.22 17.00
C THR A 158 -3.79 -9.22 18.00
N LEU A 159 -3.13 -9.44 19.15
CA LEU A 159 -3.66 -10.29 20.23
C LEU A 159 -4.90 -9.68 20.88
N PHE A 160 -4.93 -8.36 21.10
CA PHE A 160 -6.11 -7.66 21.59
C PHE A 160 -7.31 -7.93 20.68
N VAL A 161 -7.14 -7.70 19.38
CA VAL A 161 -8.19 -7.93 18.39
C VAL A 161 -8.59 -9.42 18.32
N GLY A 162 -7.61 -10.33 18.24
CA GLY A 162 -7.87 -11.76 18.17
C GLY A 162 -8.59 -12.31 19.42
N TYR A 163 -8.21 -11.85 20.61
CA TYR A 163 -8.82 -12.31 21.85
C TYR A 163 -10.21 -11.70 22.07
N PHE A 164 -10.31 -10.36 22.08
CA PHE A 164 -11.55 -9.68 22.47
C PHE A 164 -12.61 -9.66 21.36
N PHE A 165 -12.22 -9.52 20.10
CA PHE A 165 -13.18 -9.37 18.99
C PHE A 165 -13.40 -10.65 18.18
N VAL A 166 -12.62 -11.71 18.42
CA VAL A 166 -12.78 -12.98 17.70
C VAL A 166 -13.05 -14.13 18.65
N TYR A 167 -12.17 -14.36 19.62
CA TYR A 167 -12.25 -15.53 20.49
C TYR A 167 -13.41 -15.41 21.50
N LEU A 168 -13.48 -14.31 22.25
CA LEU A 168 -14.54 -14.11 23.26
C LEU A 168 -15.95 -13.96 22.66
N THR A 169 -16.03 -13.47 21.43
CA THR A 169 -17.31 -13.33 20.70
C THR A 169 -17.68 -14.57 19.90
N ASP A 170 -16.84 -15.62 19.90
CA ASP A 170 -16.95 -16.82 19.07
C ASP A 170 -17.20 -16.54 17.58
N LEU A 171 -16.60 -15.45 17.06
CA LEU A 171 -16.86 -14.96 15.69
C LEU A 171 -16.56 -16.00 14.61
N LEU A 172 -15.55 -16.85 14.84
CA LEU A 172 -15.10 -17.91 13.95
C LEU A 172 -15.44 -19.29 14.51
N GLY A 173 -16.50 -19.38 15.33
CA GLY A 173 -16.91 -20.59 16.03
C GLY A 173 -17.46 -21.71 15.14
N THR A 174 -17.95 -21.38 13.94
CA THR A 174 -18.56 -22.39 13.05
C THR A 174 -17.52 -23.39 12.54
N PRO A 175 -17.91 -24.66 12.30
CA PRO A 175 -16.98 -25.69 11.80
C PRO A 175 -16.26 -25.29 10.51
N GLN A 176 -16.95 -24.56 9.63
CA GLN A 176 -16.43 -24.04 8.36
C GLN A 176 -15.26 -23.06 8.58
N TYR A 177 -15.41 -22.10 9.49
CA TYR A 177 -14.32 -21.15 9.79
C TYR A 177 -13.17 -21.83 10.52
N ARG A 178 -13.47 -22.74 11.44
CA ARG A 178 -12.47 -23.51 12.18
C ARG A 178 -11.63 -24.40 11.26
N SER A 179 -12.23 -25.07 10.27
CA SER A 179 -11.47 -25.89 9.32
C SER A 179 -10.49 -25.06 8.50
N TYR A 180 -10.91 -23.88 8.02
CA TYR A 180 -10.01 -22.97 7.30
C TYR A 180 -8.87 -22.41 8.18
N LEU A 181 -9.16 -22.02 9.42
CA LEU A 181 -8.13 -21.60 10.37
C LEU A 181 -7.10 -22.70 10.62
N ASN A 182 -7.57 -23.94 10.80
CA ASN A 182 -6.69 -25.09 10.99
C ASN A 182 -5.79 -25.32 9.78
N GLU A 183 -6.31 -25.20 8.56
CA GLU A 183 -5.51 -25.29 7.33
C GLU A 183 -4.45 -24.19 7.25
N ILE A 184 -4.78 -22.95 7.61
CA ILE A 184 -3.79 -21.86 7.67
C ILE A 184 -2.68 -22.20 8.66
N VAL A 185 -3.04 -22.60 9.89
CA VAL A 185 -2.07 -22.92 10.93
C VAL A 185 -1.16 -24.07 10.52
N VAL A 186 -1.73 -25.19 10.05
CA VAL A 186 -0.95 -26.36 9.63
C VAL A 186 -0.04 -26.01 8.45
N SER A 187 -0.54 -25.27 7.45
CA SER A 187 0.24 -24.90 6.26
C SER A 187 1.43 -23.99 6.57
N LYS A 188 1.32 -23.14 7.59
CA LYS A 188 2.37 -22.18 7.99
C LYS A 188 3.31 -22.72 9.06
N LEU A 189 2.78 -23.49 10.02
CA LEU A 189 3.56 -24.00 11.14
C LEU A 189 4.14 -25.39 10.86
N GLU A 190 3.36 -26.35 10.38
CA GLU A 190 3.83 -27.75 10.31
C GLU A 190 4.45 -28.11 8.95
N GLY A 191 4.02 -27.47 7.87
CA GLY A 191 4.51 -27.78 6.52
C GLY A 191 5.99 -27.43 6.25
N PRO A 192 6.40 -26.16 6.39
CA PRO A 192 7.71 -25.70 5.91
C PRO A 192 8.82 -25.78 6.98
N ASN A 193 10.06 -25.95 6.52
CA ASN A 193 11.24 -25.79 7.37
C ASN A 193 11.65 -24.30 7.50
N TRP A 194 12.59 -24.00 8.41
CA TRP A 194 13.01 -22.62 8.70
C TRP A 194 13.52 -21.88 7.45
N GLY A 195 14.36 -22.54 6.64
CA GLY A 195 14.93 -21.95 5.43
C GLY A 195 13.87 -21.61 4.39
N GLN A 196 12.87 -22.46 4.21
CA GLN A 196 11.73 -22.20 3.32
C GLN A 196 10.91 -20.99 3.78
N LEU A 197 10.61 -20.90 5.08
CA LEU A 197 9.90 -19.76 5.65
C LEU A 197 10.68 -18.46 5.49
N PHE A 198 11.98 -18.51 5.78
CA PHE A 198 12.89 -17.38 5.61
C PHE A 198 12.89 -16.88 4.15
N LEU A 199 13.04 -17.78 3.18
CA LEU A 199 13.04 -17.42 1.76
C LEU A 199 11.68 -16.90 1.27
N ARG A 200 10.57 -17.44 1.77
CA ARG A 200 9.22 -16.92 1.48
C ARG A 200 8.97 -15.55 2.10
N ALA A 201 9.62 -15.23 3.21
CA ALA A 201 9.45 -13.96 3.90
C ALA A 201 10.16 -12.78 3.22
N ILE A 202 11.23 -13.04 2.46
CA ILE A 202 11.94 -11.98 1.70
C ILE A 202 11.00 -11.27 0.70
N PRO A 203 10.41 -11.97 -0.30
CA PRO A 203 9.55 -11.32 -1.28
C PRO A 203 8.25 -10.79 -0.66
N ALA A 204 7.77 -11.36 0.45
CA ALA A 204 6.63 -10.81 1.18
C ALA A 204 6.88 -9.35 1.58
N ASN A 205 8.01 -9.08 2.25
CA ASN A 205 8.28 -7.71 2.69
C ASN A 205 8.81 -6.82 1.55
N MET A 206 9.38 -7.38 0.48
CA MET A 206 9.64 -6.59 -0.73
C MET A 206 8.34 -5.99 -1.28
N MET A 207 7.27 -6.79 -1.36
CA MET A 207 5.98 -6.33 -1.87
C MET A 207 5.29 -5.35 -0.92
N VAL A 208 5.33 -5.58 0.39
CA VAL A 208 4.79 -4.63 1.39
C VAL A 208 5.53 -3.30 1.34
N CYS A 209 6.86 -3.32 1.28
CA CYS A 209 7.65 -2.09 1.18
C CYS A 209 7.43 -1.39 -0.16
N MET A 210 7.30 -2.13 -1.26
CA MET A 210 6.93 -1.56 -2.56
C MET A 210 5.56 -0.88 -2.51
N ALA A 211 4.56 -1.49 -1.84
CA ALA A 211 3.25 -0.89 -1.63
C ALA A 211 3.35 0.48 -0.94
N ILE A 212 4.18 0.58 0.10
CA ILE A 212 4.43 1.84 0.81
C ILE A 212 5.14 2.85 -0.11
N VAL A 213 6.15 2.45 -0.87
CA VAL A 213 6.86 3.34 -1.81
C VAL A 213 5.90 3.90 -2.86
N LEU A 214 5.08 3.05 -3.48
CA LEU A 214 4.08 3.46 -4.47
C LEU A 214 3.01 4.38 -3.86
N SER A 215 2.61 4.12 -2.62
CA SER A 215 1.67 4.98 -1.89
C SER A 215 2.27 6.36 -1.56
N VAL A 216 3.54 6.42 -1.13
CA VAL A 216 4.25 7.70 -0.92
C VAL A 216 4.43 8.43 -2.24
N ALA A 217 4.66 7.72 -3.34
CA ALA A 217 4.78 8.30 -4.66
C ALA A 217 3.47 8.98 -5.11
N SER A 218 2.31 8.43 -4.76
CA SER A 218 1.01 8.97 -5.20
C SER A 218 0.55 10.19 -4.40
N ARG A 219 0.06 11.23 -5.11
CA ARG A 219 -0.52 12.43 -4.47
C ARG A 219 -2.02 12.29 -4.16
N SER A 220 -2.75 11.39 -4.84
CA SER A 220 -4.19 11.23 -4.67
C SER A 220 -4.54 10.10 -3.68
N ALA A 221 -5.62 10.26 -2.92
CA ALA A 221 -6.06 9.22 -1.98
C ALA A 221 -6.37 7.90 -2.71
N THR A 222 -7.12 7.96 -3.82
CA THR A 222 -7.42 6.79 -4.66
C THR A 222 -6.17 6.11 -5.20
N GLY A 223 -5.18 6.88 -5.66
CA GLY A 223 -3.92 6.34 -6.14
C GLY A 223 -3.15 5.61 -5.03
N LYS A 224 -3.16 6.15 -3.81
CA LYS A 224 -2.61 5.46 -2.62
C LYS A 224 -3.34 4.15 -2.34
N MET A 225 -4.67 4.13 -2.39
CA MET A 225 -5.43 2.90 -2.15
C MET A 225 -5.05 1.80 -3.14
N ILE A 226 -5.03 2.12 -4.43
CA ILE A 226 -4.70 1.18 -5.49
C ILE A 226 -3.24 0.72 -5.41
N ALA A 227 -2.31 1.65 -5.12
CA ALA A 227 -0.90 1.36 -4.93
C ALA A 227 -0.63 0.38 -3.78
N LEU A 228 -1.45 0.45 -2.71
CA LEU A 228 -1.38 -0.49 -1.60
C LEU A 228 -2.00 -1.85 -1.96
N TRP A 229 -3.13 -1.83 -2.68
CA TRP A 229 -3.93 -3.01 -2.98
C TRP A 229 -3.16 -4.11 -3.70
N PHE A 230 -2.62 -3.81 -4.89
CA PHE A 230 -2.05 -4.84 -5.76
C PHE A 230 -0.85 -5.58 -5.15
N PRO A 231 0.17 -4.90 -4.59
CA PRO A 231 1.32 -5.61 -4.06
C PRO A 231 0.96 -6.49 -2.85
N VAL A 232 0.01 -6.06 -2.02
CA VAL A 232 -0.46 -6.84 -0.87
C VAL A 232 -1.19 -8.09 -1.32
N VAL A 233 -2.15 -7.97 -2.25
CA VAL A 233 -2.85 -9.14 -2.81
C VAL A 233 -1.87 -10.11 -3.45
N MET A 234 -0.87 -9.60 -4.19
CA MET A 234 0.14 -10.45 -4.84
C MET A 234 0.91 -11.31 -3.84
N PHE A 235 1.44 -10.74 -2.74
CA PHE A 235 2.22 -11.57 -1.80
C PHE A 235 1.36 -12.59 -1.07
N VAL A 236 0.11 -12.25 -0.76
CA VAL A 236 -0.84 -13.16 -0.11
C VAL A 236 -1.22 -14.30 -1.06
N LEU A 237 -1.53 -13.98 -2.31
CA LEU A 237 -1.84 -14.95 -3.35
C LEU A 237 -0.68 -15.94 -3.58
N SER A 238 0.55 -15.43 -3.62
CA SER A 238 1.77 -16.23 -3.76
C SER A 238 2.07 -17.12 -2.54
N GLY A 239 1.40 -16.92 -1.41
CA GLY A 239 1.63 -17.69 -0.18
C GLY A 239 2.96 -17.35 0.50
N TYR A 240 3.38 -16.08 0.42
CA TYR A 240 4.55 -15.58 1.13
C TYR A 240 4.28 -15.36 2.62
N GLU A 241 5.36 -15.32 3.41
CA GLU A 241 5.30 -15.27 4.88
C GLU A 241 5.50 -13.84 5.40
N HIS A 242 4.59 -13.39 6.27
CA HIS A 242 4.61 -12.01 6.76
C HIS A 242 4.42 -12.02 8.27
N CYS A 243 5.51 -11.72 8.98
CA CYS A 243 5.60 -11.89 10.42
C CYS A 243 4.47 -11.19 11.19
N VAL A 244 3.97 -10.02 10.77
CA VAL A 244 2.87 -9.33 11.48
C VAL A 244 1.49 -9.91 11.12
N ALA A 245 1.31 -10.44 9.91
CA ALA A 245 0.06 -11.08 9.52
C ALA A 245 -0.09 -12.44 10.21
N ASP A 246 1.04 -13.14 10.37
CA ASP A 246 1.12 -14.40 11.09
C ASP A 246 0.73 -14.25 12.56
N MET A 247 0.93 -13.08 13.18
CA MET A 247 0.49 -12.81 14.56
C MET A 247 -1.02 -13.00 14.74
N ILE A 248 -1.83 -12.45 13.84
CA ILE A 248 -3.30 -12.58 13.91
C ILE A 248 -3.76 -13.95 13.39
N PHE A 249 -3.23 -14.42 12.26
CA PHE A 249 -3.68 -15.68 11.66
C PHE A 249 -3.39 -16.89 12.54
N LEU A 250 -2.15 -16.97 13.04
CA LEU A 250 -1.73 -18.08 13.86
C LEU A 250 -2.19 -17.91 15.31
N GLY A 251 -2.20 -16.68 15.82
CA GLY A 251 -2.70 -16.38 17.16
C GLY A 251 -4.15 -16.80 17.34
N VAL A 252 -5.04 -16.39 16.43
CA VAL A 252 -6.45 -16.79 16.46
C VAL A 252 -6.60 -18.28 16.23
N GLY A 253 -5.89 -18.87 15.27
CA GLY A 253 -5.96 -20.32 15.03
C GLY A 253 -5.59 -21.15 16.26
N LEU A 254 -4.53 -20.77 16.98
CA LEU A 254 -4.13 -21.43 18.23
C LEU A 254 -5.15 -21.21 19.36
N MET A 255 -5.77 -20.03 19.47
CA MET A 255 -6.85 -19.78 20.45
C MET A 255 -8.05 -20.71 20.23
N TYR A 256 -8.38 -21.01 18.98
CA TYR A 256 -9.43 -21.96 18.60
C TYR A 256 -8.98 -23.45 18.65
N GLY A 257 -7.75 -23.74 19.08
CA GLY A 257 -7.27 -25.10 19.27
C GLY A 257 -6.71 -25.78 18.02
N ALA A 258 -6.23 -25.02 17.04
CA ALA A 258 -5.56 -25.58 15.87
C ALA A 258 -4.36 -26.46 16.28
N PRO A 259 -4.05 -27.54 15.51
CA PRO A 259 -3.07 -28.55 15.92
C PRO A 259 -1.63 -28.08 15.69
N SER A 260 -1.13 -27.19 16.55
CA SER A 260 0.28 -26.78 16.62
C SER A 260 0.61 -26.23 18.02
N THR A 261 1.82 -25.72 18.21
CA THR A 261 2.30 -25.24 19.51
C THR A 261 2.80 -23.80 19.44
N ILE A 262 2.76 -23.11 20.58
CA ILE A 262 3.35 -21.76 20.72
C ILE A 262 4.86 -21.78 20.42
N GLY A 263 5.56 -22.86 20.80
CA GLY A 263 6.99 -23.02 20.49
C GLY A 263 7.23 -23.07 18.97
N ARG A 264 6.39 -23.80 18.23
CA ARG A 264 6.48 -23.86 16.77
C ARG A 264 6.15 -22.51 16.13
N LEU A 265 5.17 -21.79 16.69
CA LEU A 265 4.87 -20.42 16.27
C LEU A 265 6.11 -19.51 16.37
N TRP A 266 6.82 -19.50 17.49
CA TRP A 266 8.01 -18.67 17.64
C TRP A 266 9.16 -19.10 16.73
N TYR A 267 9.32 -20.40 16.50
CA TYR A 267 10.29 -20.91 15.51
C TYR A 267 10.00 -20.36 14.11
N CYS A 268 8.76 -20.48 13.63
CA CYS A 268 8.38 -19.97 12.31
C CYS A 268 8.47 -18.44 12.24
N GLN A 269 8.06 -17.77 13.32
CA GLN A 269 8.12 -16.31 13.45
C GLN A 269 9.55 -15.79 13.34
N SER A 270 10.54 -16.50 13.91
CA SER A 270 11.96 -16.12 13.80
C SER A 270 12.44 -16.12 12.34
N ALA A 271 12.03 -17.11 11.54
CA ALA A 271 12.35 -17.18 10.12
C ALA A 271 11.70 -16.02 9.34
N ALA A 272 10.42 -15.77 9.62
CA ALA A 272 9.65 -14.72 8.97
C ALA A 272 10.22 -13.32 9.26
N VAL A 273 10.58 -13.04 10.52
CA VAL A 273 11.20 -11.78 10.92
C VAL A 273 12.53 -11.57 10.20
N CYS A 274 13.41 -12.58 10.16
CA CYS A 274 14.69 -12.49 9.46
C CYS A 274 14.52 -12.23 7.96
N GLY A 275 13.62 -12.96 7.30
CA GLY A 275 13.37 -12.78 5.87
C GLY A 275 12.72 -11.43 5.57
N ASN A 276 11.74 -11.00 6.37
CA ASN A 276 11.11 -9.69 6.20
C ASN A 276 12.11 -8.55 6.42
N LEU A 277 13.04 -8.66 7.38
CA LEU A 277 14.12 -7.67 7.59
C LEU A 277 14.94 -7.47 6.32
N ILE A 278 15.37 -8.58 5.70
CA ILE A 278 16.15 -8.54 4.45
C ILE A 278 15.32 -7.98 3.30
N GLY A 279 14.08 -8.45 3.11
CA GLY A 279 13.21 -7.99 2.03
C GLY A 279 12.91 -6.48 2.07
N GLY A 280 12.70 -5.93 3.27
CA GLY A 280 12.40 -4.51 3.44
C GLY A 280 13.65 -3.63 3.47
N ALA A 281 14.53 -3.84 4.45
CA ALA A 281 15.66 -2.96 4.69
C ALA A 281 16.75 -3.10 3.62
N LEU A 282 17.04 -4.33 3.16
CA LEU A 282 18.14 -4.58 2.22
C LEU A 282 17.70 -4.62 0.77
N PHE A 283 16.54 -5.14 0.39
CA PHE A 283 16.16 -5.14 -1.02
C PHE A 283 15.57 -3.81 -1.45
N ILE A 284 14.40 -3.43 -0.93
CA ILE A 284 13.72 -2.21 -1.41
C ILE A 284 14.45 -0.95 -0.97
N GLY A 285 14.87 -0.87 0.30
CA GLY A 285 15.65 0.27 0.81
C GLY A 285 16.96 0.47 0.04
N MET A 286 17.75 -0.60 -0.16
CA MET A 286 19.01 -0.49 -0.87
C MET A 286 18.83 -0.21 -2.36
N VAL A 287 17.88 -0.86 -3.02
CA VAL A 287 17.60 -0.61 -4.44
C VAL A 287 17.18 0.84 -4.65
N ALA A 288 16.32 1.40 -3.78
CA ALA A 288 15.93 2.80 -3.85
C ALA A 288 17.14 3.74 -3.70
N HIS A 289 18.02 3.47 -2.74
CA HIS A 289 19.22 4.28 -2.55
C HIS A 289 20.22 4.14 -3.71
N LEU A 290 20.58 2.90 -4.08
CA LEU A 290 21.52 2.67 -5.17
C LEU A 290 20.98 3.24 -6.48
N ALA A 291 19.68 3.12 -6.74
CA ALA A 291 19.06 3.75 -7.89
C ALA A 291 19.38 5.25 -7.94
N ASN A 292 19.22 6.00 -6.85
CA ASN A 292 19.42 7.45 -6.91
C ASN A 292 20.89 7.90 -6.81
N HIS A 293 21.77 7.08 -6.23
CA HIS A 293 23.16 7.45 -5.94
C HIS A 293 24.20 6.71 -6.80
N TRP A 294 23.80 5.79 -7.68
CA TRP A 294 24.73 5.03 -8.52
C TRP A 294 25.46 5.91 -9.53
N LYS A 295 26.79 5.93 -9.45
CA LYS A 295 27.67 6.57 -10.43
C LYS A 295 28.41 5.48 -11.20
N SER A 296 28.06 5.28 -12.47
CA SER A 296 28.71 4.27 -13.31
C SER A 296 30.17 4.66 -13.58
N PRO A 297 31.15 3.77 -13.33
CA PRO A 297 32.54 4.02 -13.70
C PRO A 297 32.78 3.95 -15.21
N VAL A 298 31.85 3.37 -15.98
CA VAL A 298 32.00 3.12 -17.43
C VAL A 298 31.74 4.38 -18.28
N PHE A 299 30.94 5.32 -17.80
CA PHE A 299 30.58 6.56 -18.52
C PHE A 299 31.17 7.82 -17.86
N ALA A 300 32.29 7.68 -17.14
CA ALA A 300 32.93 8.77 -16.40
C ALA A 300 33.46 9.91 -17.29
N THR A 301 33.48 9.75 -18.61
CA THR A 301 33.72 10.85 -19.56
C THR A 301 32.40 11.28 -20.22
N ARG A 302 31.61 12.10 -19.53
CA ARG A 302 30.71 13.02 -20.25
C ARG A 302 31.60 14.10 -20.85
N GLU A 303 32.00 13.94 -22.10
CA GLU A 303 32.33 15.14 -22.89
C GLU A 303 31.04 15.96 -23.05
N PRO A 304 31.10 17.28 -22.88
CA PRO A 304 29.93 18.13 -23.02
C PRO A 304 29.50 18.15 -24.49
N GLY A 305 28.55 17.30 -24.88
CA GLY A 305 27.86 17.50 -26.16
C GLY A 305 27.22 16.33 -26.91
N THR A 306 27.25 15.08 -26.47
CA THR A 306 26.68 13.98 -27.28
C THR A 306 25.79 13.03 -26.48
N GLY A 307 24.52 13.41 -26.34
CA GLY A 307 23.46 12.49 -25.93
C GLY A 307 23.08 11.59 -27.11
N LEU A 308 23.33 10.28 -26.97
CA LEU A 308 22.62 9.19 -27.65
C LEU A 308 23.22 7.85 -27.19
N ALA A 309 22.68 7.30 -26.10
CA ALA A 309 22.82 5.89 -25.77
C ALA A 309 21.63 5.45 -24.89
N HIS A 310 20.58 4.93 -25.54
CA HIS A 310 19.52 4.08 -24.99
C HIS A 310 19.06 4.39 -23.54
N ASP A 311 18.14 5.36 -23.42
CA ASP A 311 17.45 5.67 -22.18
C ASP A 311 16.46 4.54 -21.80
N VAL A 312 16.86 3.69 -20.86
CA VAL A 312 15.93 3.09 -19.88
C VAL A 312 15.85 4.00 -18.64
N GLU A 313 15.96 5.31 -18.88
CA GLU A 313 16.13 6.37 -17.88
C GLU A 313 14.89 7.30 -17.85
N SER A 314 13.69 6.76 -18.12
CA SER A 314 12.47 7.54 -18.36
C SER A 314 11.86 8.25 -17.12
N THR A 315 12.54 8.32 -15.97
CA THR A 315 12.06 9.12 -14.83
C THR A 315 13.15 9.89 -14.07
N ARG A 316 14.39 9.87 -14.54
CA ARG A 316 15.51 10.55 -13.84
C ARG A 316 15.94 11.79 -14.58
N HIS A 317 15.45 12.91 -14.05
CA HIS A 317 16.09 14.23 -13.97
C HIS A 317 14.99 15.29 -14.09
N TYR A 318 14.38 15.63 -12.97
CA TYR A 318 13.93 16.98 -12.73
C TYR A 318 14.65 17.46 -11.46
N GLU A 319 15.84 18.02 -11.64
CA GLU A 319 16.42 18.90 -10.64
C GLU A 319 15.74 20.26 -10.81
N GLU A 320 14.90 20.62 -9.85
CA GLU A 320 14.55 22.01 -9.62
C GLU A 320 15.80 22.67 -9.04
N LYS A 321 16.50 23.46 -9.87
CA LYS A 321 17.42 24.46 -9.34
C LYS A 321 16.52 25.51 -8.69
N ASP A 322 16.62 25.69 -7.39
CA ASP A 322 16.21 26.96 -6.82
C ASP A 322 17.18 27.51 -5.78
N GLU A 323 17.35 28.81 -5.93
CA GLU A 323 18.22 29.72 -5.27
C GLU A 323 17.91 29.84 -3.78
N THR A 324 18.94 30.21 -3.03
CA THR A 324 18.89 30.71 -1.66
C THR A 324 17.70 31.62 -1.40
N THR A 325 16.66 31.14 -0.72
CA THR A 325 15.77 31.97 0.09
C THR A 325 15.25 31.18 1.29
N SER A 326 15.24 31.84 2.43
CA SER A 326 14.84 31.37 3.76
C SER A 326 13.41 30.79 3.78
N PRO A 327 13.09 29.85 4.69
CA PRO A 327 11.74 29.32 4.78
C PRO A 327 10.76 30.39 5.29
N PRO A 328 9.53 30.49 4.74
CA PRO A 328 8.50 31.35 5.29
C PRO A 328 8.01 30.80 6.63
N SER A 329 7.98 31.68 7.64
CA SER A 329 7.36 31.45 8.93
C SER A 329 5.85 31.26 8.75
N ILE A 330 5.33 30.09 9.11
CA ILE A 330 3.90 29.86 9.26
C ILE A 330 3.48 30.49 10.60
N SER A 331 2.94 31.71 10.55
CA SER A 331 2.30 32.35 11.69
C SER A 331 0.93 31.71 11.94
N ASN A 332 0.83 30.91 13.00
CA ASN A 332 -0.46 30.54 13.58
C ASN A 332 -1.05 31.76 14.30
N SER A 333 -2.02 32.42 13.68
CA SER A 333 -2.91 33.37 14.37
C SER A 333 -4.36 33.06 14.02
N CYS A 334 -4.89 32.00 14.63
CA CYS A 334 -6.33 31.83 14.82
C CYS A 334 -6.59 31.79 16.32
N THR A 335 -6.70 32.97 16.92
CA THR A 335 -7.32 33.13 18.24
C THR A 335 -8.79 33.44 18.01
N CYS A 336 -9.65 32.47 18.33
CA CYS A 336 -11.08 32.71 18.49
C CYS A 336 -11.28 33.57 19.74
N ASP A 337 -11.74 34.80 19.57
CA ASP A 337 -12.13 35.66 20.68
C ASP A 337 -13.65 35.56 20.89
N VAL A 338 -14.04 35.17 22.09
CA VAL A 338 -15.41 34.99 22.57
C VAL A 338 -15.80 36.28 23.28
N ARG A 339 -16.71 37.09 22.73
CA ARG A 339 -17.57 38.02 23.50
C ARG A 339 -18.67 38.69 22.65
N ALA A 340 -19.91 38.27 22.93
CA ALA A 340 -21.18 39.00 23.05
C ALA A 340 -21.42 40.36 22.30
N ALA A 341 -22.51 40.44 21.52
CA ALA A 341 -23.78 41.13 21.87
C ALA A 341 -24.54 41.76 20.66
N ALA A 342 -25.68 41.14 20.28
CA ALA A 342 -27.04 41.71 20.07
C ALA A 342 -27.34 42.84 19.02
N PRO A 343 -28.63 43.05 18.61
CA PRO A 343 -29.03 43.18 17.19
C PRO A 343 -29.86 44.44 16.81
N ALA A 344 -30.31 44.49 15.53
CA ALA A 344 -31.49 45.16 14.94
C ALA A 344 -31.22 46.27 13.88
N CYS A 345 -31.82 46.11 12.68
CA CYS A 345 -32.75 47.05 12.04
C CYS A 345 -32.97 46.73 10.53
N GLU A 346 -34.21 46.37 10.19
CA GLU A 346 -34.88 46.63 8.89
C GLU A 346 -35.57 48.02 8.95
N PRO A 347 -36.27 48.54 7.91
CA PRO A 347 -36.24 48.31 6.45
C PRO A 347 -36.18 49.64 5.63
N ASN A 348 -36.06 49.58 4.30
CA ASN A 348 -36.81 50.45 3.36
C ASN A 348 -36.58 50.10 1.87
N SER A 349 -37.67 50.02 1.12
CA SER A 349 -37.77 50.04 -0.36
C SER A 349 -38.48 51.37 -0.76
N PRO A 350 -38.52 51.86 -2.04
CA PRO A 350 -39.26 51.20 -3.13
C PRO A 350 -38.87 51.47 -4.63
N ARG A 351 -39.24 50.49 -5.49
CA ARG A 351 -39.86 50.51 -6.85
C ARG A 351 -39.32 51.34 -8.05
N ARG A 352 -39.19 50.65 -9.21
CA ARG A 352 -39.96 50.73 -10.51
C ARG A 352 -39.12 50.13 -11.64
N GLY A 353 -39.56 49.40 -12.67
CA GLY A 353 -40.83 48.81 -13.18
C GLY A 353 -40.40 47.63 -14.10
N MET A 354 -41.24 46.76 -14.69
CA MET A 354 -42.52 46.95 -15.37
C MET A 354 -43.10 45.56 -15.72
N ALA A 355 -44.43 45.41 -15.56
CA ALA A 355 -45.43 44.61 -16.29
C ALA A 355 -45.18 43.10 -16.60
N GLU A 356 -45.92 42.18 -15.96
CA GLU A 356 -47.21 41.55 -16.39
C GLU A 356 -46.98 40.43 -17.43
N ALA A 357 -47.52 39.22 -17.40
CA ALA A 357 -48.79 38.62 -16.98
C ALA A 357 -48.60 37.08 -17.09
N ASP A 358 -49.39 36.13 -16.57
CA ASP A 358 -50.48 36.05 -15.61
C ASP A 358 -50.69 34.54 -15.31
N ASN A 359 -51.05 34.22 -14.06
CA ASN A 359 -51.83 33.08 -13.53
C ASN A 359 -51.74 31.67 -14.17
N THR A 360 -51.52 30.58 -13.42
CA THR A 360 -52.50 30.04 -12.44
C THR A 360 -51.94 28.92 -11.54
N VAL A 361 -52.67 28.72 -10.45
CA VAL A 361 -52.39 28.06 -9.17
C VAL A 361 -52.74 26.54 -9.16
N ARG A 362 -51.76 25.70 -8.80
CA ARG A 362 -51.75 24.65 -7.73
C ARG A 362 -52.81 23.48 -7.69
N PRO A 363 -52.64 22.46 -6.81
CA PRO A 363 -52.76 21.01 -7.11
C PRO A 363 -54.00 20.32 -6.48
N THR A 364 -54.29 19.05 -6.85
CA THR A 364 -54.82 18.03 -5.91
C THR A 364 -54.89 16.59 -6.49
N GLN A 365 -54.88 15.62 -5.56
CA GLN A 365 -55.05 14.16 -5.67
C GLN A 365 -56.45 13.70 -6.13
N GLN A 366 -56.54 12.44 -6.62
CA GLN A 366 -57.57 11.39 -6.33
C GLN A 366 -57.23 10.15 -7.23
N ALA A 367 -56.90 8.94 -6.75
CA ALA A 367 -57.69 7.89 -6.06
C ALA A 367 -58.92 7.37 -6.84
N VAL A 368 -59.01 6.03 -7.05
CA VAL A 368 -60.21 5.15 -6.84
C VAL A 368 -60.02 3.72 -7.42
N ASN A 369 -60.19 2.71 -6.54
CA ASN A 369 -60.73 1.32 -6.63
C ASN A 369 -60.31 0.34 -7.76
N GLY A 370 -60.12 -0.98 -7.59
CA GLY A 370 -60.36 -1.95 -6.50
C GLY A 370 -60.88 -3.29 -7.09
N ARG A 371 -60.32 -4.46 -6.69
CA ARG A 371 -61.02 -5.76 -6.48
C ARG A 371 -60.06 -6.94 -6.23
N PHE A 372 -60.30 -7.63 -5.11
CA PHE A 372 -59.90 -9.00 -4.77
C PHE A 372 -60.69 -10.03 -5.59
N VAL A 373 -60.07 -11.14 -6.00
CA VAL A 373 -60.71 -12.48 -6.08
C VAL A 373 -59.69 -13.59 -5.77
N HIS A 374 -60.13 -14.52 -4.92
CA HIS A 374 -59.54 -15.79 -4.50
C HIS A 374 -59.17 -16.75 -5.64
N HIS A 375 -58.16 -17.59 -5.42
CA HIS A 375 -58.32 -19.04 -5.62
C HIS A 375 -57.46 -19.81 -4.60
N ALA A 376 -58.16 -20.51 -3.71
CA ALA A 376 -57.65 -21.60 -2.89
C ALA A 376 -58.48 -22.86 -3.21
N SER A 377 -58.00 -24.01 -2.75
CA SER A 377 -58.49 -25.41 -2.92
C SER A 377 -58.00 -26.06 -4.22
N MET A 378 -57.41 -27.27 -4.21
CA MET A 378 -57.76 -28.49 -3.45
C MET A 378 -56.53 -29.21 -2.86
N PHE A 379 -56.57 -29.60 -1.57
CA PHE A 379 -56.68 -30.99 -1.06
C PHE A 379 -55.63 -31.97 -1.64
N ARG A 380 -54.81 -32.68 -0.85
CA ARG A 380 -55.25 -33.61 0.21
C ARG A 380 -54.08 -34.04 1.11
N SER A 381 -54.45 -34.30 2.36
CA SER A 381 -53.74 -34.96 3.46
C SER A 381 -53.05 -36.29 3.15
N MET A 382 -51.91 -36.59 3.79
CA MET A 382 -51.72 -37.73 4.72
C MET A 382 -50.33 -37.66 5.39
N ARG A 383 -50.30 -37.82 6.72
CA ARG A 383 -49.11 -38.25 7.50
C ARG A 383 -49.16 -39.80 7.62
N PRO A 384 -48.36 -40.44 8.50
CA PRO A 384 -46.92 -40.76 8.44
C PRO A 384 -46.69 -42.29 8.39
N GLY A 385 -45.45 -42.77 8.28
CA GLY A 385 -45.08 -44.12 8.72
C GLY A 385 -44.18 -44.93 7.77
N ASP A 386 -43.08 -45.40 8.35
CA ASP A 386 -42.50 -46.75 8.27
C ASP A 386 -41.67 -47.19 7.04
N ASP A 387 -40.36 -47.32 7.31
CA ASP A 387 -39.56 -48.55 7.24
C ASP A 387 -39.09 -49.21 5.92
N ILE A 388 -37.77 -49.50 5.92
CA ILE A 388 -37.05 -50.66 5.30
C ILE A 388 -36.86 -50.57 3.76
N VAL A 389 -35.66 -50.64 3.15
CA VAL A 389 -34.42 -51.45 3.29
C VAL A 389 -33.19 -50.60 3.00
#